data_AF-A0ABD2SBD8-F1
#
_entry.id   AF-A0ABD2SBD8-F1
#
_cell.length_a   1.000
_cell.length_b   1.000
_cell.length_c   1.000
_cell.angle_alpha   90.00
_cell.angle_beta   90.00
_cell.angle_gamma   90.00
#
_symmetry.space_group_name_H-M   'P 1'
#
loop_
_entity.id
_entity.type
_entity.pdbx_description
1 polymer ?
#
loop_
_entity_poly.entity_id
_entity_poly.type
_entity_poly.pdbx_seq_one_letter_code
_entity_poly.pdbx_strand_id
1 'polypeptide(L)'
;MSSLLRRRKALLSIYSRSNRYANESKPRGLTSAPPIEVGFTESAGRGVFATRRIGAGELIHTDKPILSHPSLSSLDSVCYFCLKNVASNLPFCCDECRQQSKVYV
;
A
#
# COMPACT_ATOMS: atom_id res chain seq x y z
N MET A 1 36.74 -26.04 1.64
CA MET A 1 35.66 -26.99 1.98
C MET A 1 34.48 -26.71 1.05
N SER A 2 34.06 -27.76 0.33
CA SER A 2 32.81 -28.04 -0.41
C SER A 2 31.80 -26.89 -0.67
N SER A 3 31.02 -26.80 -1.74
CA SER A 3 30.68 -27.71 -2.84
C SER A 3 29.57 -27.05 -3.67
N LEU A 4 29.63 -27.24 -4.99
CA LEU A 4 28.52 -27.53 -5.91
C LEU A 4 27.30 -26.56 -5.98
N LEU A 5 27.13 -25.85 -7.11
CA LEU A 5 26.36 -26.30 -8.30
C LEU A 5 24.85 -26.45 -8.04
N ARG A 6 24.00 -25.62 -8.68
CA ARG A 6 23.32 -25.97 -9.95
C ARG A 6 22.19 -25.01 -10.32
N ARG A 7 22.20 -24.64 -11.61
CA ARG A 7 21.08 -24.16 -12.43
C ARG A 7 19.80 -25.00 -12.27
N ARG A 8 18.64 -24.36 -12.46
CA ARG A 8 17.55 -24.71 -13.42
C ARG A 8 16.39 -23.71 -13.23
N LYS A 9 16.06 -22.87 -14.22
CA LYS A 9 15.21 -23.09 -15.41
C LYS A 9 13.71 -23.33 -15.11
N ALA A 10 12.93 -22.49 -15.79
CA ALA A 10 11.69 -22.75 -16.51
C ALA A 10 10.34 -22.49 -15.81
N LEU A 11 9.61 -21.58 -16.48
CA LEU A 11 8.16 -21.43 -16.61
C LEU A 11 7.36 -22.69 -16.33
N LEU A 12 6.17 -22.52 -15.74
CA LEU A 12 4.95 -23.23 -16.18
C LEU A 12 3.70 -22.53 -15.62
N SER A 13 2.84 -22.15 -16.57
CA SER A 13 1.43 -21.81 -16.39
C SER A 13 0.70 -22.96 -15.67
N ILE A 14 -0.09 -22.63 -14.65
CA ILE A 14 -1.11 -23.54 -14.14
C ILE A 14 -2.41 -22.75 -13.96
N TYR A 15 -3.29 -22.92 -14.94
CA TYR A 15 -4.73 -22.67 -14.84
C TYR A 15 -5.29 -23.22 -13.52
N SER A 16 -6.19 -22.49 -12.86
CA SER A 16 -7.01 -23.09 -11.81
C SER A 16 -8.48 -22.72 -11.99
N ARG A 17 -9.24 -23.80 -12.08
CA ARG A 17 -10.61 -23.99 -12.56
C ARG A 17 -11.62 -23.60 -11.48
N SER A 18 -12.71 -22.95 -11.89
CA SER A 18 -13.84 -22.64 -11.02
C SER A 18 -14.56 -23.93 -10.62
N ASN A 19 -14.82 -24.10 -9.32
CA ASN A 19 -15.80 -25.04 -8.80
C ASN A 19 -16.63 -24.30 -7.75
N ARG A 20 -17.91 -24.06 -8.05
CA ARG A 20 -18.91 -23.68 -7.05
C ARG A 20 -19.44 -24.95 -6.40
N TYR A 21 -19.49 -25.01 -5.07
CA TYR A 21 -20.60 -25.61 -4.32
C TYR A 21 -20.66 -25.09 -2.87
N ALA A 22 -21.85 -24.56 -2.55
CA ALA A 22 -22.61 -24.40 -1.31
C ALA A 22 -21.96 -24.16 0.08
N ASN A 23 -22.43 -23.05 0.68
CA ASN A 23 -22.79 -22.80 2.08
C ASN A 23 -21.91 -23.34 3.22
N GLU A 24 -21.03 -22.46 3.68
CA GLU A 24 -20.69 -22.33 5.09
C GLU A 24 -20.48 -20.83 5.36
N SER A 25 -21.21 -20.25 6.31
CA SER A 25 -21.03 -18.85 6.74
C SER A 25 -19.76 -18.73 7.57
N LYS A 26 -18.61 -18.94 6.92
CA LYS A 26 -17.30 -18.55 7.41
C LYS A 26 -17.28 -17.02 7.47
N PRO A 27 -16.74 -16.37 8.52
CA PRO A 27 -16.46 -14.94 8.43
C PRO A 27 -15.58 -14.80 7.19
N ARG A 28 -16.08 -14.07 6.19
CA ARG A 28 -15.36 -13.87 4.95
C ARG A 28 -14.08 -13.11 5.33
N GLY A 29 -13.01 -13.85 5.57
CA GLY A 29 -11.65 -13.39 5.38
C GLY A 29 -11.55 -13.04 3.91
N LEU A 30 -12.08 -11.87 3.56
CA LEU A 30 -11.96 -11.24 2.27
C LEU A 30 -10.47 -11.14 2.04
N THR A 31 -9.98 -11.92 1.07
CA THR A 31 -8.84 -11.65 0.21
C THR A 31 -7.89 -10.57 0.72
N SER A 32 -6.61 -10.91 0.89
CA SER A 32 -5.53 -9.97 1.20
C SER A 32 -5.47 -8.73 0.29
N ALA A 33 -6.12 -8.78 -0.88
CA ALA A 33 -6.25 -7.67 -1.81
C ALA A 33 -7.36 -6.68 -1.39
N PRO A 34 -7.11 -5.37 -1.48
CA PRO A 34 -8.14 -4.32 -1.37
C PRO A 34 -9.35 -4.60 -2.28
N PRO A 35 -10.58 -4.16 -1.93
CA PRO A 35 -11.79 -4.39 -2.71
C PRO A 35 -11.88 -3.48 -3.94
N ILE A 36 -10.76 -3.27 -4.62
CA ILE A 36 -10.61 -2.40 -5.80
C ILE A 36 -9.72 -3.05 -6.86
N GLU A 37 -9.96 -2.73 -8.12
CA GLU A 37 -9.15 -3.14 -9.27
C GLU A 37 -8.94 -1.96 -10.24
N VAL A 38 -7.92 -2.07 -11.09
CA VAL A 38 -7.67 -1.07 -12.14
C VAL A 38 -8.35 -1.51 -13.43
N GLY A 39 -9.14 -0.61 -14.02
CA GLY A 39 -9.80 -0.81 -15.32
C GLY A 39 -9.63 0.41 -16.22
N PHE A 40 -10.31 0.43 -17.37
CA PHE A 40 -10.28 1.53 -18.33
C PHE A 40 -11.67 2.13 -18.54
N THR A 41 -11.70 3.43 -18.77
CA THR A 41 -12.85 4.20 -19.23
C THR A 41 -12.51 4.83 -20.58
N GLU A 42 -13.52 5.03 -21.42
CA GLU A 42 -13.33 5.62 -22.76
C GLU A 42 -12.87 7.09 -22.68
N SER A 43 -13.33 7.86 -21.69
CA SER A 43 -13.10 9.31 -21.60
C SER A 43 -11.99 9.74 -20.65
N ALA A 44 -11.64 8.94 -19.64
CA ALA A 44 -10.67 9.31 -18.60
C ALA A 44 -9.47 8.36 -18.50
N GLY A 45 -9.39 7.33 -19.36
CA GLY A 45 -8.32 6.35 -19.33
C GLY A 45 -8.44 5.42 -18.11
N ARG A 46 -7.35 5.21 -17.36
CA ARG A 46 -7.33 4.25 -16.25
C ARG A 46 -8.09 4.76 -15.03
N GLY A 47 -8.91 3.89 -14.45
CA GLY A 47 -9.67 4.15 -13.22
C GLY A 47 -9.55 3.01 -12.20
N VAL A 48 -9.97 3.29 -10.97
CA VAL A 48 -10.06 2.32 -9.88
C VAL A 48 -11.53 1.99 -9.64
N PHE A 49 -11.87 0.70 -9.67
CA PHE A 49 -13.25 0.20 -9.61
C PHE A 49 -13.43 -0.75 -8.43
N ALA A 50 -14.58 -0.69 -7.76
CA ALA A 50 -14.88 -1.58 -6.65
C ALA A 50 -15.16 -3.00 -7.13
N THR A 51 -14.56 -4.02 -6.50
CA THR A 51 -14.78 -5.45 -6.84
C THR A 51 -15.97 -6.06 -6.09
N ARG A 52 -16.55 -5.32 -5.14
CA ARG A 52 -17.76 -5.65 -4.39
C ARG A 52 -18.43 -4.38 -3.86
N ARG A 53 -19.59 -4.52 -3.21
CA ARG A 53 -20.21 -3.41 -2.46
C ARG A 53 -19.31 -2.98 -1.29
N ILE A 54 -19.17 -1.66 -1.11
CA ILE A 54 -18.40 -1.01 -0.04
C ILE A 54 -19.37 -0.20 0.83
N GLY A 55 -19.30 -0.38 2.14
CA GLY A 55 -20.15 0.33 3.10
C GLY A 55 -19.65 1.75 3.40
N ALA A 56 -20.54 2.59 3.93
CA ALA A 56 -20.13 3.91 4.44
C ALA A 56 -19.14 3.77 5.61
N GLY A 57 -18.04 4.52 5.57
CA GLY A 57 -16.98 4.45 6.58
C GLY A 57 -16.04 3.25 6.47
N GLU A 58 -16.22 2.38 5.47
CA GLU A 58 -15.35 1.22 5.26
C GLU A 58 -13.96 1.65 4.74
N LEU A 59 -12.90 1.12 5.33
CA LEU A 59 -11.53 1.31 4.83
C LEU A 59 -11.32 0.53 3.54
N ILE A 60 -11.14 1.24 2.43
CA ILE A 60 -10.94 0.63 1.10
C ILE A 60 -9.48 0.18 0.90
N HIS A 61 -8.52 1.06 1.15
CA HIS A 61 -7.10 0.78 0.94
C HIS A 61 -6.23 1.68 1.83
N THR A 62 -5.02 1.21 2.15
CA THR A 62 -3.98 1.99 2.81
C THR A 62 -2.72 1.85 2.00
N ASP A 63 -2.06 2.98 1.72
CA ASP A 63 -0.79 3.03 1.01
C ASP A 63 0.21 3.89 1.77
N LYS A 64 1.50 3.67 1.53
CA LYS A 64 2.59 4.46 2.09
C LYS A 64 3.15 5.37 0.99
N PRO A 65 3.20 6.70 1.20
CA PRO A 65 3.77 7.61 0.20
C PRO A 65 5.22 7.22 -0.10
N ILE A 66 5.59 7.27 -1.38
CA ILE A 66 6.98 7.06 -1.82
C ILE A 66 7.87 8.20 -1.29
N LEU A 67 7.37 9.43 -1.36
CA LEU A 67 7.99 10.63 -0.84
C LEU A 67 6.90 11.56 -0.30
N SER A 68 7.17 12.18 0.85
CA SER A 68 6.33 13.21 1.44
C SER A 68 7.21 14.28 2.06
N HIS A 69 6.83 15.54 1.93
CA HIS A 69 7.49 16.68 2.57
C HIS A 69 6.43 17.68 3.05
N PRO A 70 6.70 18.43 4.13
CA PRO A 70 5.84 19.53 4.54
C PRO A 70 5.79 20.64 3.48
N SER A 71 4.64 21.31 3.34
CA SER A 71 4.57 22.53 2.53
C SER A 71 5.40 23.65 3.16
N LEU A 72 5.80 24.66 2.37
CA LEU A 72 6.53 25.82 2.89
C LEU A 72 5.81 26.50 4.08
N SER A 73 4.48 26.58 4.04
CA SER A 73 3.66 27.18 5.11
C SER A 73 3.58 26.34 6.39
N SER A 74 4.03 25.09 6.37
CA SER A 74 3.96 24.16 7.51
C SER A 74 5.34 23.71 8.00
N LEU A 75 6.44 24.23 7.43
CA LEU A 75 7.80 23.82 7.75
C LEU A 75 8.13 23.89 9.25
N ASP A 76 7.57 24.87 9.95
CA ASP A 76 7.87 25.11 11.37
C ASP A 76 6.81 24.55 12.33
N SER A 77 5.77 23.89 11.81
CA SER A 77 4.61 23.42 12.59
C SER A 77 4.32 21.93 12.46
N VAL A 78 4.98 21.21 11.56
CA VAL A 78 4.86 19.75 11.43
C VAL A 78 6.22 19.05 11.40
N CYS A 79 6.25 17.79 11.84
CA CYS A 79 7.40 16.93 11.69
C CYS A 79 7.68 16.65 10.20
N TYR A 80 8.91 16.89 9.76
CA TYR A 80 9.31 16.76 8.35
C TYR A 80 9.10 15.35 7.78
N PHE A 81 9.13 14.32 8.62
CA PHE A 81 8.97 12.92 8.20
C PHE A 81 7.52 12.41 8.31
N CYS A 82 6.92 12.50 9.50
CA CYS A 82 5.61 11.88 9.75
C CYS A 82 4.42 12.86 9.65
N LEU A 83 4.68 14.13 9.35
CA LEU A 83 3.70 15.21 9.16
C LEU A 83 2.76 15.46 10.35
N LYS A 84 3.06 14.90 11.53
CA LYS A 84 2.35 15.23 12.78
C LYS A 84 2.66 16.65 13.18
N ASN A 85 1.66 17.35 13.71
CA ASN A 85 1.87 18.67 14.33
C ASN A 85 2.91 18.57 15.45
N VAL A 86 3.79 19.56 15.50
CA VAL A 86 4.84 19.70 16.51
C VAL A 86 4.75 21.06 17.18
N ALA A 87 5.35 21.19 18.35
CA ALA A 87 5.58 22.51 18.94
C ALA A 87 6.45 23.34 17.97
N SER A 88 6.18 24.64 17.91
CA SER A 88 6.82 25.53 16.94
C SER A 88 8.34 25.46 17.00
N ASN A 89 8.98 25.52 15.83
CA ASN A 89 10.43 25.55 15.63
C ASN A 89 11.18 24.21 15.85
N LEU A 90 10.48 23.07 15.85
CA LEU A 90 11.12 21.75 15.84
C LEU A 90 10.90 21.05 14.48
N PRO A 91 11.96 20.70 13.73
CA PRO A 91 11.80 20.05 12.43
C PRO A 91 11.35 18.58 12.53
N PHE A 92 11.52 17.93 13.70
CA PHE A 92 11.19 16.53 13.91
C PHE A 92 10.57 16.30 15.29
N CYS A 93 9.61 15.38 15.39
CA CYS A 93 8.97 15.02 16.66
C CYS A 93 9.81 14.05 17.52
N CYS A 94 10.79 13.36 16.93
CA CYS A 94 11.69 12.44 17.61
C CYS A 94 12.93 12.14 16.74
N ASP A 95 13.96 11.54 17.35
CA ASP A 95 15.19 11.15 16.66
C ASP A 95 14.97 10.09 15.58
N GLU A 96 14.00 9.19 15.77
CA GLU A 96 13.66 8.18 14.76
C GLU A 96 13.16 8.84 13.46
N CYS A 97 12.28 9.84 13.57
CA CYS A 97 11.81 10.60 12.40
C CYS A 97 12.96 11.35 11.70
N ARG A 98 13.90 11.92 12.48
CA ARG A 98 15.10 12.56 11.94
C ARG A 98 16.01 11.57 11.22
N GLN A 99 16.11 10.34 11.71
CA GLN A 99 16.96 9.33 11.09
C GLN A 99 16.32 8.76 9.82
N GLN A 100 15.01 8.49 9.85
CA GLN A 100 14.28 7.96 8.70
C GLN A 100 14.19 8.97 7.54
N SER A 101 14.14 10.28 7.82
CA SER A 101 14.10 11.29 6.76
C SER A 101 15.36 11.32 5.90
N LYS A 102 16.53 10.94 6.45
CA LYS A 102 17.82 10.97 5.72
C LYS A 102 17.90 10.01 4.54
N VAL A 103 17.00 9.02 4.46
CA VAL A 103 16.94 8.08 3.34
C VAL A 103 16.40 8.75 2.07
N TYR A 104 15.69 9.87 2.22
CA TYR A 104 14.96 10.56 1.17
C TYR A 104 15.49 11.98 0.88
N VAL A 105 16.62 12.36 1.50
CA VAL A 105 17.32 13.64 1.35
C VAL A 105 18.64 13.43 0.65
#